data_AF-A0A2T2VKJ1-F1
#
_entry.id   AF-A0A2T2VKJ1-F1
#
_cell.length_a   1.000
_cell.length_b   1.000
_cell.length_c   1.000
_cell.angle_alpha   90.00
_cell.angle_beta   90.00
_cell.angle_gamma   90.00
#
_symmetry.space_group_name_H-M   'P 1'
#
loop_
_entity.id
_entity.type
_entity.pdbx_description
1 polymer ?
#
loop_
_entity_poly.entity_id
_entity_poly.type
_entity_poly.pdbx_seq_one_letter_code
_entity_poly.pdbx_strand_id
1 'polypeptide(L)'
;MINIIKAEWHKLEPYRSFWFVLGIVLVGIPTVLLGLNNLVDQIPNASRIFQFPYVWHYVAYIASWFSLLLGVLVVIIVSNEAKFGTMQQNIIDGLSKRSYLLGKGFIV
;
A
#
# COMPACT_ATOMS: atom_id res chain seq x y z
N MET A 1 15.82 12.46 13.92
CA MET A 1 14.55 12.00 13.28
C MET A 1 14.81 11.00 12.17
N ILE A 2 15.75 11.28 11.24
CA ILE A 2 16.15 10.35 10.15
C ILE A 2 16.51 8.95 10.65
N ASN A 3 17.21 8.83 11.79
CA ASN A 3 17.59 7.53 12.36
C ASN A 3 16.39 6.66 12.76
N ILE A 4 15.27 7.28 13.18
CA ILE A 4 14.03 6.57 13.55
C ILE A 4 13.33 6.07 12.28
N ILE A 5 13.27 6.91 11.25
CA ILE A 5 12.70 6.55 9.94
C ILE A 5 13.50 5.41 9.31
N LYS A 6 14.83 5.50 9.34
CA LYS A 6 15.71 4.45 8.82
C LYS A 6 15.55 3.13 9.59
N ALA A 7 15.37 3.19 10.91
CA ALA A 7 15.13 2.00 11.73
C ALA A 7 13.81 1.32 11.37
N GLU A 8 12.73 2.09 11.19
CA GLU A 8 11.43 1.56 10.73
C GLU A 8 11.50 1.00 9.30
N TRP A 9 12.21 1.67 8.38
CA TRP A 9 12.41 1.16 7.02
C TRP A 9 13.13 -0.20 6.98
N HIS A 10 14.19 -0.37 7.78
CA HIS A 10 14.89 -1.65 7.89
C HIS A 10 14.02 -2.78 8.46
N LYS A 11 12.91 -2.48 9.15
CA LYS A 11 11.93 -3.51 9.56
C LYS A 11 11.07 -3.99 8.38
N LEU A 12 10.78 -3.09 7.44
CA LEU A 12 9.94 -3.36 6.27
C LEU A 12 10.72 -4.04 5.14
N GLU A 13 11.98 -3.63 4.92
CA GLU A 13 12.85 -4.13 3.85
C GLU A 13 12.94 -5.67 3.76
N PRO A 14 13.20 -6.42 4.84
CA PRO A 14 13.30 -7.88 4.79
C PRO A 14 11.94 -8.58 4.72
N TYR A 15 10.83 -7.85 4.91
CA TYR A 15 9.51 -8.46 5.01
C TYR A 15 8.97 -8.82 3.61
N ARG A 16 9.11 -10.09 3.23
CA ARG A 16 8.69 -10.58 1.91
C ARG A 16 7.22 -10.31 1.61
N SER A 17 6.33 -10.39 2.61
CA SER A 17 4.91 -10.14 2.40
C SER A 17 4.62 -8.67 2.08
N PHE A 18 5.43 -7.73 2.56
CA PHE A 18 5.32 -6.31 2.19
C PHE A 18 5.56 -6.14 0.69
N TRP A 19 6.68 -6.65 0.20
CA TRP A 19 7.02 -6.60 -1.23
C TRP A 19 6.04 -7.36 -2.11
N PHE A 20 5.53 -8.49 -1.63
CA PHE A 20 4.56 -9.29 -2.37
C PHE A 20 3.24 -8.55 -2.55
N VAL A 21 2.69 -7.97 -1.48
CA VAL A 21 1.44 -7.20 -1.55
C VAL A 21 1.62 -5.93 -2.39
N LEU A 22 2.74 -5.22 -2.22
CA LEU A 22 3.07 -4.04 -3.01
C LEU A 22 3.21 -4.38 -4.49
N GLY A 23 3.87 -5.49 -4.81
CA GLY A 23 3.97 -6.03 -6.18
C GLY A 23 2.61 -6.39 -6.77
N ILE A 24 1.72 -7.02 -5.99
CA ILE A 24 0.35 -7.32 -6.42
C ILE A 24 -0.43 -6.04 -6.72
N VAL A 25 -0.30 -4.99 -5.91
CA VAL A 25 -1.00 -3.73 -6.19
C VAL A 25 -0.44 -3.06 -7.44
N LEU A 26 0.89 -2.99 -7.58
CA LEU A 26 1.53 -2.36 -8.73
C LEU A 26 1.26 -3.09 -10.05
N VAL A 27 1.24 -4.42 -10.06
CA VAL A 27 1.00 -5.22 -11.27
C VAL A 27 -0.49 -5.46 -11.50
N GLY A 28 -1.27 -5.59 -10.42
CA GLY A 28 -2.69 -5.90 -10.47
C GLY A 28 -3.52 -4.78 -11.10
N ILE A 29 -3.22 -3.52 -10.77
CA ILE A 29 -3.96 -2.37 -11.33
C ILE A 29 -3.79 -2.31 -12.88
N PRO A 30 -2.57 -2.30 -13.45
CA PRO A 30 -2.38 -2.33 -14.91
C PRO A 30 -3.01 -3.57 -15.57
N THR A 31 -2.87 -4.74 -14.95
CA THR A 31 -3.39 -6.00 -15.52
C THR A 31 -4.91 -5.96 -15.66
N VAL A 32 -5.61 -5.48 -14.63
CA VAL A 32 -7.07 -5.32 -14.67
C VAL A 32 -7.49 -4.28 -15.70
N LEU A 33 -6.78 -3.15 -15.78
CA LEU A 33 -7.09 -2.10 -16.75
C LEU A 33 -6.94 -2.56 -18.20
N LEU A 34 -5.85 -3.27 -18.52
CA LEU A 34 -5.61 -3.83 -19.85
C LEU A 34 -6.65 -4.91 -20.20
N GLY A 35 -7.00 -5.78 -19.25
CA GLY A 35 -8.05 -6.79 -19.44
C GLY A 35 -9.40 -6.15 -19.75
N LEU A 36 -9.77 -5.10 -19.02
CA LEU A 36 -11.03 -4.38 -19.24
C LEU A 36 -11.04 -3.61 -20.56
N ASN A 37 -9.91 -3.04 -20.97
CA ASN A 37 -9.78 -2.36 -22.27
C ASN A 37 -10.07 -3.32 -23.43
N ASN A 38 -9.48 -4.52 -23.41
CA ASN A 38 -9.71 -5.56 -24.43
C ASN A 38 -11.17 -6.05 -24.49
N LEU A 39 -11.90 -6.05 -23.36
CA LEU A 39 -13.31 -6.42 -23.31
C LEU A 39 -14.22 -5.31 -23.82
N VAL A 40 -13.89 -4.06 -23.51
CA VAL A 40 -14.66 -2.88 -23.93
C VAL A 40 -14.55 -2.64 -25.44
N ASP A 41 -13.40 -2.92 -26.04
CA ASP A 41 -13.20 -2.78 -27.49
C ASP A 41 -14.06 -3.76 -28.31
N GLN A 42 -14.48 -4.88 -27.72
CA GLN A 42 -15.37 -5.86 -28.36
C GLN A 42 -16.86 -5.46 -28.33
N ILE A 43 -17.23 -4.45 -27.53
CA ILE A 43 -18.63 -4.02 -27.35
C ILE A 43 -18.88 -2.73 -28.15
N PRO A 44 -19.73 -2.76 -29.19
CA PRO A 44 -20.11 -1.55 -29.92
C PRO A 44 -20.75 -0.53 -28.96
N ASN A 45 -20.27 0.72 -29.00
CA ASN A 45 -20.65 1.87 -28.14
C ASN A 45 -20.04 1.93 -26.73
N ALA A 46 -19.33 0.91 -26.24
CA ALA A 46 -18.68 0.95 -24.92
C ALA A 46 -17.29 1.63 -24.94
N SER A 47 -16.69 1.78 -26.12
CA SER A 47 -15.36 2.40 -26.33
C SER A 47 -15.24 3.87 -25.86
N ARG A 48 -16.36 4.52 -25.52
CA ARG A 48 -16.38 5.88 -24.94
C ARG A 48 -15.98 5.94 -23.46
N ILE A 49 -15.96 4.80 -22.75
CA ILE A 49 -15.68 4.76 -21.30
C ILE A 49 -14.20 5.06 -20.98
N PHE A 50 -13.28 4.67 -21.87
CA PHE A 50 -11.83 4.92 -21.72
C PHE A 50 -11.33 6.15 -22.49
N GLN A 51 -12.22 7.06 -22.90
CA GLN A 51 -11.82 8.28 -23.58
C GLN A 51 -11.47 9.39 -22.57
N PHE A 52 -10.50 10.24 -22.92
CA PHE A 52 -10.25 11.46 -22.17
C PHE A 52 -11.50 12.36 -22.23
N PRO A 53 -11.92 12.97 -21.10
CA PRO A 53 -11.25 13.06 -19.80
C PRO A 53 -11.66 12.01 -18.74
N TYR A 54 -12.62 11.14 -19.05
CA TYR A 54 -13.25 10.25 -18.06
C TYR A 54 -12.37 9.07 -17.62
N VAL A 55 -11.30 8.78 -18.38
CA VAL A 55 -10.36 7.68 -18.08
C VAL A 55 -9.84 7.72 -16.63
N TRP A 56 -9.58 8.90 -16.09
CA TRP A 56 -9.06 9.07 -14.73
C TRP A 56 -10.03 8.61 -13.66
N HIS A 57 -11.33 8.85 -13.84
CA HIS A 57 -12.36 8.45 -12.89
C HIS A 57 -12.50 6.92 -12.87
N TYR A 58 -12.39 6.28 -14.03
CA TYR A 58 -12.47 4.83 -14.15
C TYR A 58 -11.22 4.13 -13.57
N VAL A 59 -10.03 4.65 -13.87
CA VAL A 59 -8.77 4.17 -13.28
C VAL A 59 -8.79 4.34 -11.76
N ALA A 60 -9.23 5.48 -11.25
CA ALA A 60 -9.35 5.72 -9.81
C ALA A 60 -10.38 4.79 -9.15
N TYR A 61 -11.51 4.53 -9.81
CA TYR A 61 -12.51 3.59 -9.32
C TYR A 61 -11.94 2.18 -9.16
N ILE A 62 -11.21 1.67 -10.16
CA ILE A 62 -10.55 0.36 -10.09
C ILE A 62 -9.46 0.35 -9.02
N ALA A 63 -8.62 1.38 -9.00
CA ALA A 63 -7.54 1.49 -8.01
C ALA A 63 -8.07 1.51 -6.56
N SER A 64 -9.25 2.10 -6.32
CA SER A 64 -9.89 2.11 -5.00
C SER A 64 -10.13 0.72 -4.41
N TRP A 65 -10.39 -0.30 -5.25
CA TRP A 65 -10.54 -1.68 -4.78
C TRP A 65 -9.21 -2.27 -4.29
N PHE A 66 -8.09 -1.87 -4.90
CA PHE A 66 -6.75 -2.27 -4.47
C PHE A 66 -6.27 -1.48 -3.24
N SER A 67 -6.82 -0.29 -2.97
CA SER A 67 -6.52 0.46 -1.74
C SER A 67 -6.86 -0.31 -0.46
N LEU A 68 -7.85 -1.22 -0.52
CA LEU A 68 -8.18 -2.10 0.61
C LEU A 68 -6.99 -3.01 0.95
N LEU A 69 -6.27 -3.55 -0.04
CA LEU A 69 -5.08 -4.38 0.17
C LEU A 69 -3.95 -3.61 0.86
N LEU A 70 -3.78 -2.33 0.52
CA LEU A 70 -2.83 -1.45 1.21
C LEU A 70 -3.23 -1.23 2.67
N GLY A 71 -4.52 -1.07 2.96
CA GLY A 71 -5.02 -0.99 4.33
C GLY A 71 -4.73 -2.26 5.15
N VAL A 72 -4.93 -3.44 4.55
CA VAL A 72 -4.60 -4.72 5.20
C VAL A 72 -3.10 -4.84 5.47
N LEU A 73 -2.25 -4.38 4.55
CA LEU A 73 -0.79 -4.34 4.72
C LEU A 73 -0.38 -3.50 5.94
N VAL A 74 -1.01 -2.34 6.13
CA VAL A 74 -0.80 -1.49 7.32
C VAL A 74 -1.13 -2.26 8.61
N VAL A 75 -2.29 -2.93 8.65
CA VAL A 75 -2.69 -3.71 9.83
C VAL A 75 -1.69 -4.82 10.11
N ILE A 76 -1.21 -5.53 9.09
CA ILE A 76 -0.21 -6.60 9.25
C ILE A 76 1.09 -6.07 9.85
N ILE A 77 1.58 -4.91 9.38
CA ILE A 77 2.80 -4.28 9.91
C ILE A 77 2.64 -3.97 11.40
N VAL A 78 1.52 -3.33 11.77
CA VAL A 78 1.23 -2.96 13.17
C VAL A 78 1.04 -4.20 14.05
N SER A 79 0.30 -5.21 13.58
CA SER A 79 0.06 -6.44 14.32
C SER A 79 1.32 -7.27 14.52
N ASN A 80 2.22 -7.30 13.52
CA ASN A 80 3.50 -7.99 13.66
C ASN A 80 4.36 -7.34 14.74
N GLU A 81 4.40 -6.01 14.78
CA GLU A 81 5.16 -5.29 15.79
C GLU A 81 4.64 -5.55 17.21
N ALA A 82 3.32 -5.62 17.38
CA ALA A 82 2.70 -6.01 18.63
C ALA A 82 3.02 -7.47 19.01
N LYS A 83 3.02 -8.38 18.03
CA LYS A 83 3.31 -9.81 18.24
C LYS A 83 4.77 -10.08 18.63
N PHE A 84 5.72 -9.37 18.01
CA PHE A 84 7.15 -9.54 18.27
C PHE A 84 7.67 -8.70 19.44
N GLY A 85 6.82 -7.90 20.09
CA GLY A 85 7.20 -7.09 21.25
C GLY A 85 8.20 -5.97 20.93
N THR A 86 8.43 -5.64 19.66
CA THR A 86 9.35 -4.58 19.24
C THR A 86 8.88 -3.19 19.68
N MET A 87 7.57 -3.00 19.87
CA MET A 87 7.04 -1.80 20.52
C MET A 87 7.57 -1.64 21.96
N GLN A 88 7.70 -2.74 22.70
CA GLN A 88 8.23 -2.72 24.07
C GLN A 88 9.74 -2.46 24.05
N GLN A 89 10.48 -3.04 23.10
CA GLN A 89 11.91 -2.81 22.91
C GLN A 89 12.21 -1.33 22.61
N ASN A 90 11.44 -0.68 21.72
CA ASN A 90 11.60 0.74 21.43
C ASN A 90 11.49 1.62 22.70
N ILE A 91 10.59 1.28 23.63
CA ILE A 91 10.41 2.01 24.90
C ILE A 91 11.60 1.76 25.84
N ILE A 92 12.11 0.53 25.89
CA ILE A 92 13.30 0.16 26.68
C ILE A 92 14.54 0.89 26.14
N ASP A 93 14.66 1.05 24.82
CA ASP A 93 15.71 1.80 24.15
C ASP A 93 15.59 3.34 24.33
N GLY A 94 14.59 3.80 25.08
CA GLY A 94 14.43 5.20 25.45
C GLY A 94 13.72 6.07 24.41
N LEU A 95 13.03 5.48 23.42
CA LEU A 95 12.22 6.28 22.49
C LEU A 95 11.03 6.91 23.21
N SER A 96 10.91 8.23 23.07
CA SER A 96 9.74 8.95 23.57
C SER A 96 8.47 8.49 22.83
N LYS A 97 7.34 8.41 23.53
CA LYS A 97 6.05 8.01 22.95
C LYS A 97 5.64 8.88 21.75
N ARG A 98 6.00 10.17 21.77
CA ARG A 98 5.74 11.12 20.66
C ARG A 98 6.61 10.81 19.44
N SER A 99 7.90 10.54 19.66
CA SER A 99 8.83 10.19 18.58
C SER A 99 8.46 8.87 17.90
N TYR A 100 7.95 7.91 18.67
CA TYR A 100 7.43 6.64 18.17
C TYR A 100 6.19 6.84 17.27
N LEU A 101 5.20 7.61 17.72
CA LEU A 101 3.99 7.89 16.91
C LEU A 101 4.32 8.66 15.64
N LEU A 102 5.21 9.65 15.70
CA LEU A 102 5.66 10.39 14.52
C LEU A 102 6.40 9.46 13.55
N GLY A 103 7.27 8.58 14.03
CA GLY A 103 7.98 7.62 13.18
C GLY A 103 7.02 6.71 12.40
N LYS A 104 5.91 6.30 13.02
CA LYS A 104 4.88 5.51 12.33
C LYS A 104 4.13 6.30 11.28
N GLY A 105 3.60 7.48 11.62
CA GLY A 105 2.80 8.26 10.67
C GLY A 105 3.58 8.80 9.46
N PHE A 106 4.92 8.75 9.48
CA PHE A 106 5.75 9.09 8.33
C PHE A 106 6.02 7.93 7.36
N ILE A 107 5.88 6.68 7.82
CA ILE A 107 6.22 5.48 7.03
C ILE A 107 4.99 4.66 6.67
N VAL A 108 3.99 4.64 7.56
CA VAL A 108 2.70 4.01 7.41
C VAL A 108 1.67 5.07 7.05
#